data_AF-A0A6V8NQ53-F1
#
_entry.id   AF-A0A6V8NQ53-F1
#
_cell.length_a   1.000
_cell.length_b   1.000
_cell.length_c   1.000
_cell.angle_alpha   90.00
_cell.angle_beta   90.00
_cell.angle_gamma   90.00
#
_symmetry.space_group_name_H-M   'P 1'
#
loop_
_entity.id
_entity.type
_entity.pdbx_description
1 polymer ?
#
loop_
_entity_poly.entity_id
_entity_poly.type
_entity_poly.pdbx_seq_one_letter_code
_entity_poly.pdbx_strand_id
1 'polypeptide(L)'
;LPELLHRQQQLLLKEKTRVEEVVQAAEAKKNEILAKYEEKRVLINEARQDLKALEAMEDELEARSRAIQADLAIHTGGRAPSGRLVWPTSGGAVTSGFGPRWGRQHTGIDIPRPHGTPIFAAADGEVVQVSAGWGGGYGNHIVIYHGGGISTLYSHNSRNAVSVGQKVE
;
A
#
# COMPACT_ATOMS: atom_id res chain seq x y z
N LEU A 1 -52.07 -29.19 52.44
CA LEU A 1 -52.45 -29.03 51.01
C LEU A 1 -52.26 -27.60 50.49
N PRO A 2 -52.72 -26.52 51.17
CA PRO A 2 -52.58 -25.14 50.67
C PRO A 2 -51.13 -24.62 50.56
N GLU A 3 -50.27 -24.91 51.54
CA GLU A 3 -48.86 -24.46 51.53
C GLU A 3 -48.02 -25.08 50.41
N LEU A 4 -48.27 -26.34 50.06
CA LEU A 4 -47.58 -27.03 48.96
C LEU A 4 -47.90 -26.40 47.61
N LEU A 5 -49.18 -26.09 47.38
CA LEU A 5 -49.63 -25.43 46.15
C LEU A 5 -49.03 -24.01 46.04
N HIS A 6 -49.02 -23.26 47.13
CA HIS A 6 -48.41 -21.93 47.17
C HIS A 6 -46.89 -21.97 46.88
N ARG A 7 -46.17 -22.93 47.49
CA ARG A 7 -44.74 -23.13 47.23
C ARG A 7 -44.46 -23.49 45.77
N GLN A 8 -45.32 -24.31 45.17
CA GLN A 8 -45.21 -24.70 43.76
C GLN A 8 -45.45 -23.51 42.82
N GLN A 9 -46.42 -22.65 43.12
CA GLN A 9 -46.66 -21.41 42.37
C GLN A 9 -45.47 -20.44 42.46
N GLN A 10 -44.85 -20.29 43.63
CA GLN A 10 -43.66 -19.44 43.81
C GLN A 10 -42.45 -19.96 43.02
N LEU A 11 -42.25 -21.28 42.99
CA LEU A 11 -41.19 -21.90 42.20
C LEU A 11 -41.40 -21.68 40.69
N LEU A 12 -42.63 -21.91 40.21
CA LEU A 12 -43.01 -21.65 38.81
C LEU A 12 -42.78 -20.18 38.42
N LEU A 13 -43.14 -19.25 39.30
CA LEU A 13 -42.93 -17.82 39.03
C LEU A 13 -41.42 -17.50 38.93
N LYS A 14 -40.62 -18.01 39.87
CA LYS A 14 -39.16 -17.81 39.87
C LYS A 14 -38.50 -18.41 38.62
N GLU A 15 -38.95 -19.58 38.19
CA GLU A 15 -38.44 -20.24 36.99
C GLU A 15 -38.84 -19.49 35.73
N LYS A 16 -40.09 -19.00 35.66
CA LYS A 16 -40.57 -18.14 34.56
C LYS A 16 -39.72 -16.86 34.43
N THR A 17 -39.49 -16.16 35.53
CA THR A 17 -38.65 -14.94 35.54
C THR A 17 -37.22 -15.26 35.09
N ARG A 18 -36.63 -16.37 35.55
CA ARG A 18 -35.28 -16.77 35.12
C ARG A 18 -35.21 -17.04 33.62
N VAL A 19 -36.24 -17.67 33.05
CA VAL A 19 -36.30 -17.93 31.60
C VAL A 19 -36.42 -16.61 30.84
N GLU A 20 -37.27 -15.69 31.29
CA GLU A 20 -37.41 -14.35 30.68
C GLU A 20 -36.10 -13.57 30.70
N GLU A 21 -35.36 -13.58 31.81
CA GLU A 21 -34.03 -12.94 31.91
C GLU A 21 -33.01 -13.54 30.93
N VAL A 22 -32.97 -14.88 30.81
CA VAL A 22 -32.06 -15.57 29.88
C VAL A 22 -32.41 -15.24 28.42
N VAL A 23 -33.70 -15.18 28.08
CA VAL A 23 -34.15 -14.82 26.73
C VAL A 23 -33.75 -13.39 26.40
N GLN A 24 -33.97 -12.44 27.30
CA GLN A 24 -33.56 -11.04 27.10
C GLN A 24 -32.05 -10.90 26.95
N ALA A 25 -31.27 -11.60 27.78
CA ALA A 25 -29.82 -11.61 27.68
C ALA A 25 -29.34 -12.21 26.34
N ALA A 26 -30.00 -13.27 25.86
CA ALA A 26 -29.70 -13.88 24.57
C ALA A 26 -30.03 -12.94 23.40
N GLU A 27 -31.16 -12.24 23.45
CA GLU A 27 -31.53 -11.24 22.44
C GLU A 27 -30.58 -10.04 22.43
N ALA A 28 -30.17 -9.54 23.60
CA ALA A 28 -29.16 -8.49 23.69
C ALA A 28 -27.83 -8.92 23.06
N LYS A 29 -27.38 -10.14 23.36
CA LYS A 29 -26.14 -10.72 22.78
C LYS A 29 -26.24 -10.88 21.26
N LYS A 30 -27.39 -11.34 20.77
CA LYS A 30 -27.69 -11.47 19.33
C LYS A 30 -27.57 -10.11 18.64
N ASN A 31 -28.16 -9.07 19.22
CA ASN A 31 -28.13 -7.72 18.66
C ASN A 31 -26.69 -7.15 18.65
N GLU A 32 -25.91 -7.41 19.69
CA GLU A 32 -24.48 -7.03 19.73
C GLU A 32 -23.67 -7.71 18.62
N ILE A 33 -23.88 -9.01 18.40
CA ILE A 33 -23.19 -9.76 17.33
C ILE A 33 -23.57 -9.22 15.95
N LEU A 34 -24.85 -8.92 15.72
CA LEU A 34 -25.32 -8.36 14.46
C LEU A 34 -24.70 -6.99 14.19
N ALA A 35 -24.61 -6.13 15.20
CA ALA A 35 -23.96 -4.82 15.08
C ALA A 35 -22.47 -4.96 14.70
N LYS A 36 -21.73 -5.87 15.34
CA LYS A 36 -20.33 -6.16 15.01
C LYS A 36 -20.17 -6.73 13.61
N TYR A 37 -21.11 -7.56 13.15
CA TYR A 37 -21.07 -8.12 11.81
C TYR A 37 -21.27 -7.03 10.75
N GLU A 38 -22.14 -6.06 11.03
CA GLU A 38 -22.40 -4.93 10.16
C GLU A 38 -21.21 -3.97 10.08
N GLU A 39 -20.62 -3.62 11.23
CA GLU A 39 -19.37 -2.83 11.29
C GLU A 39 -18.25 -3.50 10.49
N LYS A 40 -18.03 -4.80 10.69
CA LYS A 40 -17.05 -5.57 9.93
C LYS A 40 -17.36 -5.59 8.42
N ARG A 41 -18.64 -5.64 8.05
CA ARG A 41 -19.08 -5.64 6.64
C ARG A 41 -18.74 -4.31 5.96
N VAL A 42 -18.94 -3.20 6.64
CA VAL A 42 -18.56 -1.86 6.15
C VAL A 42 -17.05 -1.78 5.96
N LEU A 43 -16.27 -2.13 6.99
CA LEU A 43 -14.81 -2.13 6.93
C LEU A 43 -14.24 -2.98 5.79
N ILE A 44 -14.82 -4.18 5.55
CA ILE A 44 -14.39 -5.04 4.44
C ILE A 44 -14.69 -4.39 3.09
N ASN A 45 -15.82 -3.70 2.94
CA ASN A 45 -16.15 -3.02 1.71
C ASN A 45 -15.25 -1.81 1.46
N GLU A 46 -14.94 -1.02 2.49
CA GLU A 46 -13.96 0.08 2.42
C GLU A 46 -12.59 -0.45 2.00
N ALA A 47 -12.08 -1.47 2.69
CA ALA A 47 -10.79 -2.09 2.36
C ALA A 47 -10.75 -2.65 0.93
N ARG A 48 -11.88 -3.16 0.40
CA ARG A 48 -11.98 -3.62 -1.00
C ARG A 48 -11.96 -2.46 -1.99
N GLN A 49 -12.57 -1.34 -1.65
CA GLN A 49 -12.52 -0.13 -2.47
C GLN A 49 -11.10 0.43 -2.51
N ASP A 50 -10.44 0.50 -1.35
CA ASP A 50 -9.04 0.91 -1.24
C ASP A 50 -8.12 -0.01 -2.06
N LEU A 51 -8.31 -1.33 -1.95
CA LEU A 51 -7.56 -2.30 -2.76
C LEU A 51 -7.72 -2.04 -4.25
N LYS A 52 -8.95 -1.80 -4.72
CA LYS A 52 -9.21 -1.50 -6.13
C LYS A 52 -8.58 -0.18 -6.58
N ALA A 53 -8.59 0.84 -5.72
CA ALA A 53 -7.95 2.12 -6.01
C ALA A 53 -6.43 1.97 -6.12
N LEU A 54 -5.82 1.17 -5.23
CA LEU A 54 -4.40 0.83 -5.28
C LEU A 54 -4.04 0.04 -6.55
N GLU A 55 -4.84 -0.96 -6.93
CA GLU A 55 -4.64 -1.72 -8.17
C GLU A 55 -4.70 -0.81 -9.41
N ALA A 56 -5.66 0.11 -9.48
CA ALA A 56 -5.75 1.06 -10.60
C ALA A 56 -4.55 2.02 -10.66
N MET A 57 -4.09 2.47 -9.49
CA MET A 57 -2.90 3.32 -9.37
C MET A 57 -1.63 2.58 -9.80
N GLU A 58 -1.57 1.26 -9.57
CA GLU A 58 -0.49 0.36 -10.02
C GLU A 58 -0.57 0.04 -11.53
N ASP A 59 -1.76 -0.11 -12.11
CA ASP A 59 -1.89 -0.25 -13.58
C ASP A 59 -1.41 1.02 -14.31
N GLU A 60 -1.74 2.19 -13.75
CA GLU A 60 -1.22 3.46 -14.25
C GLU A 60 0.31 3.53 -14.13
N LEU A 61 0.89 2.93 -13.09
CA LEU A 61 2.33 2.84 -12.95
C LEU A 61 2.99 2.05 -14.04
N GLU A 62 2.50 0.85 -14.28
CA GLU A 62 3.10 -0.02 -15.28
C GLU A 62 2.99 0.61 -16.67
N ALA A 63 1.89 1.32 -16.94
CA ALA A 63 1.75 2.11 -18.17
C ALA A 63 2.79 3.23 -18.25
N ARG A 64 3.00 4.00 -17.16
CA ARG A 64 4.02 5.05 -17.11
C ARG A 64 5.44 4.50 -17.19
N SER A 65 5.74 3.40 -16.50
CA SER A 65 7.03 2.71 -16.58
C SER A 65 7.33 2.27 -18.00
N ARG A 66 6.32 1.74 -18.72
CA ARG A 66 6.48 1.38 -20.14
C ARG A 66 6.71 2.60 -21.03
N ALA A 67 6.02 3.70 -20.78
CA ALA A 67 6.25 4.96 -21.50
C ALA A 67 7.68 5.49 -21.26
N ILE A 68 8.12 5.50 -19.99
CA ILE A 68 9.49 5.87 -19.61
C ILE A 68 10.51 4.99 -20.33
N GLN A 69 10.33 3.67 -20.33
CA GLN A 69 11.23 2.76 -21.02
C GLN A 69 11.26 3.00 -22.54
N ALA A 70 10.11 3.35 -23.15
CA ALA A 70 10.05 3.68 -24.57
C ALA A 70 10.79 4.99 -24.89
N ASP A 71 10.60 6.04 -24.09
CA ASP A 71 11.32 7.31 -24.25
C ASP A 71 12.83 7.14 -24.05
N LEU A 72 13.22 6.32 -23.07
CA LEU A 72 14.62 5.96 -22.83
C LEU A 72 15.23 5.15 -23.96
N ALA A 73 14.47 4.28 -24.63
CA ALA A 73 14.99 3.50 -25.76
C ALA A 73 15.41 4.39 -26.95
N ILE A 74 14.86 5.60 -27.05
CA ILE A 74 15.27 6.61 -28.04
C ILE A 74 16.61 7.27 -27.61
N HIS A 75 16.88 7.33 -26.31
CA HIS A 75 18.14 7.83 -25.76
C HIS A 75 19.21 6.73 -25.86
N THR A 76 19.94 6.72 -26.97
CA THR A 76 21.03 5.74 -27.24
C THR A 76 22.43 6.36 -27.17
N GLY A 77 22.52 7.67 -26.97
CA GLY A 77 23.79 8.40 -26.90
C GLY A 77 24.54 8.18 -25.58
N GLY A 78 25.85 8.45 -25.57
CA GLY A 78 26.68 8.34 -24.38
C GLY A 78 27.18 6.92 -24.07
N ARG A 79 28.19 6.83 -23.21
CA ARG A 79 28.79 5.56 -22.79
C ARG A 79 28.12 5.10 -21.51
N ALA A 80 27.71 3.83 -21.46
CA ALA A 80 27.20 3.24 -20.22
C ALA A 80 28.23 3.39 -19.08
N PRO A 81 27.78 3.53 -17.83
CA PRO A 81 28.68 3.52 -16.68
C PRO A 81 29.61 2.30 -16.72
N SER A 82 30.92 2.52 -16.61
CA SER A 82 31.92 1.44 -16.65
C SER A 82 32.15 0.77 -15.29
N GLY A 83 31.40 1.16 -14.26
CA GLY A 83 31.51 0.70 -12.88
C GLY A 83 30.18 0.22 -12.28
N ARG A 84 30.19 -0.15 -11.01
CA ARG A 84 28.96 -0.49 -10.27
C ARG A 84 28.16 0.77 -10.00
N LEU A 85 26.84 0.68 -10.19
CA LEU A 85 25.90 1.66 -9.64
C LEU A 85 26.05 1.71 -8.11
N VAL A 86 26.08 2.92 -7.54
CA VAL A 86 26.14 3.12 -6.10
C VAL A 86 24.76 2.96 -5.46
N TRP A 87 24.75 2.68 -4.16
CA TRP A 87 23.51 2.58 -3.40
C TRP A 87 22.85 3.96 -3.26
N PRO A 88 21.55 4.11 -3.55
CA PRO A 88 20.96 5.43 -3.78
C PRO A 88 20.56 6.19 -2.52
N THR A 89 20.83 5.67 -1.32
CA THR A 89 20.48 6.33 -0.06
C THR A 89 21.43 5.91 1.06
N SER A 90 21.40 6.62 2.19
CA SER A 90 22.21 6.26 3.35
C SER A 90 21.67 4.99 4.03
N GLY A 91 22.26 3.83 3.71
CA GLY A 91 21.89 2.53 4.28
C GLY A 91 20.52 2.02 3.81
N GLY A 92 19.87 1.23 4.67
CA GLY A 92 18.62 0.53 4.32
C GLY A 92 18.86 -0.81 3.63
N ALA A 93 17.98 -1.76 3.89
CA ALA A 93 17.98 -3.07 3.23
C ALA A 93 16.76 -3.17 2.32
N VAL A 94 16.88 -3.98 1.26
CA VAL A 94 15.74 -4.30 0.41
C VAL A 94 14.69 -5.04 1.23
N THR A 95 13.49 -4.48 1.35
CA THR A 95 12.33 -5.17 1.95
C THR A 95 11.44 -5.81 0.89
N SER A 96 11.65 -5.43 -0.36
CA SER A 96 10.83 -5.84 -1.49
C SER A 96 11.69 -5.92 -2.74
N GLY A 97 11.85 -7.12 -3.27
CA GLY A 97 12.67 -7.38 -4.45
C GLY A 97 11.88 -7.27 -5.76
N PHE A 98 12.63 -7.23 -6.87
CA PHE A 98 12.10 -7.33 -8.23
C PHE A 98 11.47 -8.70 -8.47
N GLY A 99 10.36 -8.75 -9.21
CA GLY A 99 9.73 -10.00 -9.64
C GLY A 99 8.27 -10.16 -9.18
N PRO A 100 7.69 -11.35 -9.38
CA PRO A 100 6.26 -11.56 -9.18
C PRO A 100 5.84 -11.40 -7.71
N ARG A 101 4.78 -10.62 -7.48
CA ARG A 101 4.16 -10.39 -6.16
C ARG A 101 2.65 -10.31 -6.31
N TRP A 102 1.93 -11.10 -5.51
CA TRP A 102 0.47 -11.09 -5.42
C TRP A 102 -0.26 -11.16 -6.79
N GLY A 103 0.33 -11.86 -7.76
CA GLY A 103 -0.23 -12.00 -9.11
C GLY A 103 0.19 -10.92 -10.12
N ARG A 104 1.07 -9.98 -9.74
CA ARG A 104 1.61 -8.89 -10.58
C ARG A 104 3.14 -8.88 -10.57
N GLN A 105 3.78 -8.09 -11.43
CA GLN A 105 5.23 -8.02 -11.57
C GLN A 105 5.79 -6.73 -10.94
N HIS A 106 6.58 -6.85 -9.89
CA HIS A 106 7.30 -5.71 -9.32
C HIS A 106 8.51 -5.36 -10.20
N THR A 107 8.50 -4.17 -10.80
CA THR A 107 9.53 -3.72 -11.77
C THR A 107 10.73 -3.03 -11.13
N GLY A 108 10.83 -3.02 -9.81
CA GLY A 108 11.93 -2.38 -9.05
C GLY A 108 12.26 -3.10 -7.75
N ILE A 109 12.93 -2.37 -6.85
CA ILE A 109 13.21 -2.80 -5.47
C ILE A 109 12.76 -1.69 -4.51
N ASP A 110 12.21 -2.05 -3.36
CA ASP A 110 11.87 -1.06 -2.32
C ASP A 110 12.93 -1.05 -1.23
N ILE A 111 13.45 0.15 -0.96
CA ILE A 111 14.44 0.44 0.06
C ILE A 111 13.82 1.45 1.04
N PRO A 112 13.19 0.99 2.14
CA PRO A 112 12.47 1.88 3.04
C PRO A 112 13.43 2.77 3.83
N ARG A 113 13.09 4.06 3.88
CA ARG A 113 13.82 5.09 4.64
C ARG A 113 12.84 6.07 5.29
N PRO A 114 13.23 6.73 6.41
CA PRO A 114 12.43 7.80 6.98
C PRO A 114 12.13 8.90 5.96
N HIS A 115 10.94 9.50 6.06
CA HIS A 115 10.51 10.59 5.18
C HIS A 115 11.54 11.73 5.14
N GLY A 116 11.87 12.21 3.93
CA GLY A 116 12.83 13.29 3.73
C GLY A 116 14.30 12.85 3.73
N THR A 117 14.58 11.54 3.88
CA THR A 117 15.94 11.03 3.68
C THR A 117 16.43 11.37 2.27
N PRO A 118 17.66 11.92 2.10
CA PRO A 118 18.24 12.17 0.79
C PRO A 118 18.36 10.91 -0.06
N ILE A 119 18.08 11.07 -1.35
CA ILE A 119 18.27 10.07 -2.39
C ILE A 119 19.29 10.63 -3.38
N PHE A 120 20.27 9.81 -3.73
CA PHE A 120 21.41 10.16 -4.58
C PHE A 120 21.33 9.38 -5.89
N ALA A 121 21.90 9.97 -6.95
CA ALA A 121 22.04 9.31 -8.22
C ALA A 121 22.96 8.08 -8.07
N ALA A 122 22.56 6.96 -8.67
CA ALA A 122 23.34 5.73 -8.62
C ALA A 122 24.58 5.77 -9.54
N ALA A 123 24.65 6.74 -10.45
CA ALA A 123 25.79 7.05 -11.30
C ALA A 123 25.59 8.44 -11.93
N ASP A 124 26.67 8.99 -12.49
CA ASP A 124 26.62 10.20 -13.31
C ASP A 124 25.57 10.07 -14.43
N GLY A 125 24.87 11.15 -14.73
CA GLY A 125 23.85 11.11 -15.76
C GLY A 125 23.13 12.42 -16.00
N GLU A 126 22.09 12.34 -16.81
CA GLU A 126 21.17 13.44 -17.09
C GLU A 126 19.76 13.09 -16.64
N VAL A 127 19.12 14.03 -15.94
CA VAL A 127 17.73 13.90 -15.55
C VAL A 127 16.87 14.05 -16.80
N VAL A 128 16.26 12.95 -17.25
CA VAL A 128 15.43 12.93 -18.47
C VAL A 128 13.95 13.06 -18.15
N GLN A 129 13.54 12.77 -16.92
CA GLN A 129 12.15 12.94 -16.48
C GLN A 129 12.07 13.34 -15.02
N VAL A 130 11.18 14.29 -14.74
CA VAL A 130 10.76 14.68 -13.40
C VAL A 130 9.25 14.76 -13.41
N SER A 131 8.59 14.01 -12.53
CA SER A 131 7.14 14.07 -12.36
C SER A 131 6.80 14.59 -10.98
N ALA A 132 5.82 15.49 -10.92
CA ALA A 132 5.27 16.00 -9.69
C ALA A 132 3.78 15.61 -9.59
N GLY A 133 3.37 15.11 -8.43
CA GLY A 133 1.98 14.81 -8.13
C GLY A 133 1.73 13.37 -7.71
N TRP A 134 0.50 13.14 -7.24
CA TRP A 134 0.03 11.88 -6.67
C TRP A 134 -0.74 11.00 -7.67
N GLY A 135 -1.01 11.51 -8.88
CA GLY A 135 -1.80 10.78 -9.86
C GLY A 135 -0.92 9.77 -10.57
N GLY A 136 -0.80 8.55 -10.02
CA GLY A 136 0.00 7.44 -10.55
C GLY A 136 0.91 6.86 -9.48
N GLY A 137 1.05 5.54 -9.42
CA GLY A 137 1.63 4.88 -8.25
C GLY A 137 3.10 5.14 -7.91
N TYR A 138 3.88 5.90 -8.69
CA TYR A 138 5.28 6.22 -8.38
C TYR A 138 5.31 7.56 -7.65
N GLY A 139 4.18 8.30 -7.65
CA GLY A 139 4.10 9.65 -7.14
C GLY A 139 5.16 10.55 -7.76
N ASN A 140 5.77 11.40 -6.92
CA ASN A 140 6.92 12.17 -7.32
C ASN A 140 8.08 11.23 -7.64
N HIS A 141 8.57 11.30 -8.87
CA HIS A 141 9.69 10.48 -9.29
C HIS A 141 10.64 11.21 -10.23
N ILE A 142 11.85 10.68 -10.32
CA ILE A 142 12.94 11.15 -11.19
C ILE A 142 13.44 9.97 -12.00
N VAL A 143 13.71 10.18 -13.29
CA VAL A 143 14.42 9.22 -14.15
C VAL A 143 15.72 9.87 -14.62
N ILE A 144 16.81 9.13 -14.45
CA ILE A 144 18.16 9.56 -14.81
C ILE A 144 18.69 8.61 -15.88
N TYR A 145 19.08 9.16 -17.02
CA TYR A 145 19.76 8.44 -18.08
C TYR A 145 21.27 8.54 -17.90
N HIS A 146 21.95 7.39 -17.87
CA HIS A 146 23.39 7.31 -17.59
C HIS A 146 24.25 7.06 -18.83
N GLY A 147 23.63 6.88 -20.01
CA GLY A 147 24.34 6.48 -21.23
C GLY A 147 24.24 4.98 -21.52
N GLY A 148 24.49 4.60 -22.78
CA GLY A 148 24.49 3.21 -23.25
C GLY A 148 23.23 2.40 -22.91
N GLY A 149 22.07 3.06 -22.91
CA GLY A 149 20.78 2.42 -22.62
C GLY A 149 20.51 2.14 -21.13
N ILE A 150 21.37 2.59 -20.22
CA ILE A 150 21.19 2.40 -18.77
C ILE A 150 20.47 3.62 -18.19
N SER A 151 19.42 3.37 -17.39
CA SER A 151 18.71 4.40 -16.64
C SER A 151 18.33 3.92 -15.25
N THR A 152 18.13 4.87 -14.34
CA THR A 152 17.59 4.60 -13.01
C THR A 152 16.35 5.45 -12.75
N LEU A 153 15.39 4.89 -12.01
CA LEU A 153 14.14 5.54 -11.62
C LEU A 153 14.08 5.58 -10.08
N TYR A 154 13.76 6.75 -9.53
CA TYR A 154 13.60 6.97 -8.09
C TYR A 154 12.18 7.45 -7.83
N SER A 155 11.35 6.61 -7.23
CA SER A 155 9.92 6.84 -6.97
C SER A 155 9.61 7.14 -5.50
N HIS A 156 8.38 7.58 -5.26
CA HIS A 156 7.82 7.89 -3.94
C HIS A 156 8.58 8.99 -3.19
N ASN A 157 9.20 9.91 -3.93
CA ASN A 157 9.95 11.01 -3.32
C ASN A 157 8.99 11.95 -2.58
N SER A 158 9.38 12.41 -1.40
CA SER A 158 8.63 13.49 -0.73
C SER A 158 8.72 14.81 -1.50
N ARG A 159 9.84 15.04 -2.19
CA ARG A 159 10.07 16.13 -3.14
C ARG A 159 11.15 15.73 -4.14
N ASN A 160 11.08 16.28 -5.36
CA ASN A 160 12.17 16.16 -6.33
C ASN A 160 13.09 17.38 -6.21
N ALA A 161 14.41 17.14 -6.14
CA ALA A 161 15.41 18.18 -5.90
C ALA A 161 16.15 18.64 -7.19
N VAL A 162 15.73 18.13 -8.34
CA VAL A 162 16.38 18.33 -9.64
C VAL A 162 15.33 18.66 -10.71
N SER A 163 15.78 19.17 -11.85
CA SER A 163 14.94 19.47 -13.02
C SER A 163 15.39 18.68 -14.24
N VAL A 164 14.48 18.51 -15.22
CA VAL A 164 14.80 17.88 -16.51
C VAL A 164 15.94 18.63 -17.19
N GLY A 165 16.90 17.88 -17.75
CA GLY A 165 18.13 18.38 -18.37
C GLY A 165 19.30 18.60 -17.40
N GLN A 166 19.07 18.51 -16.09
CA GLN A 166 20.14 18.66 -15.10
C GLN A 166 21.11 17.48 -15.15
N LYS A 167 22.42 17.77 -15.12
CA LYS A 167 23.47 16.76 -14.92
C LYS A 167 23.66 16.46 -13.44
N VAL A 168 23.87 15.19 -13.11
CA VAL A 168 24.11 14.69 -11.76
C VAL A 168 25.38 13.82 -11.73
N GLU A 169 25.99 13.74 -10.56
CA GLU A 169 27.21 12.96 -10.22
C GLU A 169 27.05 12.35 -8.81
#